data_AF-A0A1F9Y3K9-F1
#
_entry.id   AF-A0A1F9Y3K9-F1
#
_cell.length_a   1.000
_cell.length_b   1.000
_cell.length_c   1.000
_cell.angle_alpha   90.00
_cell.angle_beta   90.00
_cell.angle_gamma   90.00
#
_symmetry.space_group_name_H-M   'P 1'
#
loop_
_entity.id
_entity.type
_entity.pdbx_description
1 polymer ?
#
loop_
_entity_poly.entity_id
_entity_poly.type
_entity_poly.pdbx_seq_one_letter_code
_entity_poly.pdbx_strand_id
1 'polypeptide(L)'
;MQIRHADRTIQLNTAPNQISDISDTGACLILAHKPADQQALRLALSTRNHRLTIDARVVHVKTLDNGLFQTGIHFQGLSAEAAGLLHDMVDDYGRGIPISMDLVK
;
A
#
# COMPACT_ATOMS: atom_id res chain seq x y z
N MET A 1 -18.98 -17.46 -11.66
CA MET A 1 -18.01 -16.95 -10.67
C MET A 1 -16.89 -16.26 -11.44
N GLN A 2 -16.98 -14.95 -11.63
CA GLN A 2 -15.91 -14.18 -12.27
C GLN A 2 -14.76 -14.06 -11.28
N ILE A 3 -13.67 -14.78 -11.53
CA ILE A 3 -12.40 -14.56 -10.85
C ILE A 3 -11.94 -13.19 -11.33
N ARG A 4 -11.97 -12.19 -10.45
CA ARG A 4 -11.32 -10.89 -10.73
C ARG A 4 -9.83 -11.17 -10.85
N HIS A 5 -9.31 -11.21 -12.08
CA HIS A 5 -7.90 -11.00 -12.35
C HIS A 5 -7.60 -9.55 -11.98
N ALA A 6 -7.28 -9.31 -10.71
CA ALA A 6 -6.47 -8.15 -10.38
C ALA A 6 -5.07 -8.50 -10.88
N ASP A 7 -4.60 -7.78 -11.89
CA ASP A 7 -3.21 -7.84 -12.34
C ASP A 7 -2.35 -7.34 -11.18
N ARG A 8 -1.96 -8.29 -10.32
CA ARG A 8 -1.15 -8.03 -9.12
C ARG A 8 0.29 -7.82 -9.55
N THR A 9 0.70 -6.56 -9.63
CA THR A 9 2.11 -6.21 -9.77
C THR A 9 2.81 -6.48 -8.43
N ILE A 10 3.44 -7.64 -8.29
CA ILE A 10 4.29 -7.96 -7.13
C ILE A 10 5.65 -7.31 -7.37
N GLN A 11 5.98 -6.26 -6.61
CA GLN A 11 7.39 -5.90 -6.46
C GLN A 11 8.05 -6.95 -5.54
N LEU A 12 8.90 -7.80 -6.12
CA LEU A 12 9.67 -8.84 -5.42
C LEU A 12 10.73 -8.28 -4.46
N ASN A 13 10.83 -6.96 -4.29
CA ASN A 13 11.84 -6.35 -3.47
C ASN A 13 11.38 -6.27 -2.02
N THR A 14 12.06 -6.99 -1.13
CA THR A 14 11.78 -7.01 0.31
C THR A 14 12.59 -5.95 1.05
N ALA A 15 12.73 -4.74 0.49
CA ALA A 15 13.39 -3.65 1.18
C ALA A 15 12.44 -3.04 2.22
N PRO A 16 12.95 -2.54 3.36
CA PRO A 16 12.11 -1.90 4.37
C PRO A 16 11.45 -0.63 3.81
N ASN A 17 10.25 -0.34 4.30
CA ASN A 17 9.39 0.79 3.93
C ASN A 17 9.01 0.82 2.45
N GLN A 18 8.74 -0.34 1.87
CA GLN A 18 8.25 -0.46 0.49
C GLN A 18 6.83 -0.99 0.42
N ILE A 19 6.15 -0.66 -0.68
CA ILE A 19 4.88 -1.28 -1.07
C ILE A 19 5.21 -2.56 -1.84
N SER A 20 4.71 -3.69 -1.35
CA SER A 20 4.81 -4.99 -2.01
C SER A 20 3.60 -5.31 -2.91
N ASP A 21 2.43 -4.74 -2.59
CA ASP A 21 1.19 -4.83 -3.36
C ASP A 21 0.26 -3.67 -2.99
N ILE A 22 -0.60 -3.22 -3.90
CA ILE A 22 -1.57 -2.12 -3.68
C ILE A 22 -2.83 -2.30 -4.53
N SER A 23 -3.96 -1.82 -4.00
CA SER A 23 -5.27 -1.80 -4.64
C SER A 23 -6.05 -0.56 -4.20
N ASP A 24 -7.22 -0.34 -4.78
CA ASP A 24 -8.12 0.78 -4.43
C ASP A 24 -8.58 0.78 -2.95
N THR A 25 -8.40 -0.32 -2.22
CA THR A 25 -8.92 -0.49 -0.85
C THR A 25 -7.84 -0.71 0.20
N GLY A 26 -6.60 -0.93 -0.21
CA GLY A 26 -5.52 -1.24 0.73
C GLY A 26 -4.22 -1.58 0.04
N ALA A 27 -3.19 -1.79 0.86
CA ALA A 27 -1.85 -2.11 0.42
C ALA A 27 -1.20 -3.13 1.34
N CYS A 28 -0.12 -3.73 0.84
CA CYS A 28 0.75 -4.60 1.60
C CYS A 28 2.14 -3.94 1.68
N LEU A 29 2.57 -3.60 2.89
CA LEU A 29 3.82 -2.89 3.15
C LEU A 29 4.88 -3.84 3.72
N ILE A 30 6.14 -3.56 3.47
CA ILE A 30 7.26 -4.18 4.19
C ILE A 30 7.78 -3.18 5.22
N LEU A 31 7.65 -3.48 6.51
CA LEU A 31 8.07 -2.59 7.60
C LEU A 31 9.23 -3.19 8.40
N ALA A 32 10.13 -2.32 8.87
CA ALA A 32 11.26 -2.72 9.72
C ALA A 32 10.84 -3.01 11.18
N HIS A 33 9.70 -2.47 11.61
CA HIS A 33 9.17 -2.65 12.95
C HIS A 33 7.78 -3.27 12.88
N LYS A 34 7.48 -4.18 13.81
CA LYS A 34 6.17 -4.82 13.91
C LYS A 34 5.15 -3.77 14.33
N PRO A 35 4.15 -3.44 13.51
CA PRO A 35 3.07 -2.57 13.95
C PRO A 35 2.13 -3.34 14.89
N ALA A 36 1.38 -2.60 15.70
CA ALA A 36 0.31 -3.19 16.50
C ALA A 36 -0.90 -3.55 15.63
N ASP A 37 -1.68 -4.52 16.09
CA ASP A 37 -2.95 -4.87 15.45
C ASP A 37 -3.88 -3.66 15.46
N GLN A 38 -4.56 -3.40 14.34
CA GLN A 38 -5.45 -2.24 14.18
C GLN A 38 -4.77 -0.87 14.33
N GLN A 39 -3.43 -0.82 14.35
CA GLN A 39 -2.69 0.44 14.40
C GLN A 39 -3.13 1.35 13.24
N ALA A 40 -3.46 2.60 13.58
CA ALA A 40 -3.69 3.64 12.60
C ALA A 40 -2.35 4.09 12.00
N LEU A 41 -2.30 4.20 10.68
CA LEU A 41 -1.15 4.66 9.92
C LEU A 41 -1.60 5.78 8.98
N ARG A 42 -0.73 6.75 8.74
CA ARG A 42 -0.91 7.74 7.68
C ARG A 42 0.21 7.58 6.67
N LEU A 43 -0.16 7.39 5.41
CA LEU A 43 0.77 7.16 4.31
C LEU A 43 0.75 8.36 3.37
N ALA A 44 1.92 8.81 2.95
CA ALA A 44 2.08 9.67 1.79
C ALA A 44 2.50 8.80 0.60
N LEU A 45 1.61 8.68 -0.37
CA LEU A 45 1.85 7.99 -1.63
C LEU A 45 2.21 9.02 -2.70
N SER A 46 3.19 8.70 -3.54
CA SER A 46 3.54 9.56 -4.67
C SER A 46 3.97 8.77 -5.89
N THR A 47 3.52 9.24 -7.05
CA THR A 47 4.09 8.91 -8.36
C THR A 47 4.74 10.17 -8.94
N ARG A 48 5.19 10.10 -10.19
CA ARG A 48 5.63 11.29 -10.94
C ARG A 48 4.54 12.36 -11.06
N ASN A 49 3.28 11.93 -11.16
CA ASN A 49 2.15 12.80 -11.50
C ASN A 49 1.22 13.08 -10.32
N HIS A 50 1.15 12.16 -9.36
CA HIS A 50 0.17 12.20 -8.28
C HIS A 50 0.85 12.20 -6.91
N ARG A 51 0.20 12.87 -5.96
CA ARG A 51 0.53 12.79 -4.54
C ARG A 51 -0.76 12.66 -3.76
N LEU A 52 -0.79 11.70 -2.85
CA LEU A 52 -1.97 11.38 -2.05
C LEU A 52 -1.54 11.06 -0.63
N THR A 53 -2.13 11.74 0.35
CA THR A 53 -2.01 11.36 1.76
C THR A 53 -3.27 10.60 2.17
N ILE A 54 -3.10 9.42 2.76
CA ILE A 54 -4.20 8.51 3.05
C ILE A 54 -4.04 7.91 4.46
N ASP A 55 -5.15 7.86 5.18
CA ASP A 55 -5.22 7.18 6.47
C ASP A 55 -5.53 5.70 6.23
N ALA A 56 -4.94 4.83 7.05
CA ALA A 56 -5.10 3.40 6.94
C ALA A 56 -5.09 2.72 8.31
N ARG A 57 -5.58 1.48 8.37
CA ARG A 57 -5.47 0.63 9.55
C ARG A 57 -4.80 -0.69 9.22
N VAL A 58 -3.95 -1.16 10.11
CA VAL A 58 -3.35 -2.49 10.03
C VAL A 58 -4.42 -3.55 10.21
N VAL A 59 -4.53 -4.46 9.25
CA VAL A 59 -5.48 -5.59 9.28
C VAL A 59 -4.79 -6.94 9.35
N HIS A 60 -3.51 -7.01 9.00
CA HIS A 60 -2.73 -8.24 9.04
C HIS A 60 -1.24 -7.94 9.18
N VAL A 61 -0.51 -8.77 9.94
CA VAL A 61 0.95 -8.70 10.06
C VAL A 61 1.53 -10.10 9.98
N LYS A 62 2.51 -10.30 9.09
CA LYS A 62 3.28 -11.53 8.92
C LYS A 62 4.78 -11.22 9.06
N THR A 63 5.47 -11.96 9.91
CA THR A 63 6.94 -11.91 9.99
C THR A 63 7.55 -12.64 8.79
N LEU A 64 8.56 -12.03 8.17
CA LEU A 64 9.34 -12.61 7.09
C LEU A 64 10.65 -13.21 7.63
N ASP A 65 11.25 -14.13 6.88
CA ASP A 65 12.48 -14.85 7.30
C ASP A 65 13.68 -13.92 7.51
N ASN A 66 13.67 -12.74 6.87
CA ASN A 66 14.70 -11.71 7.01
C ASN A 66 14.45 -10.76 8.20
N GLY A 67 13.47 -11.05 9.07
CA GLY A 67 13.14 -10.24 10.24
C GLY A 67 12.28 -9.01 9.97
N LEU A 68 11.92 -8.74 8.70
CA LEU A 68 10.97 -7.68 8.35
C LEU A 68 9.52 -8.14 8.53
N PHE A 69 8.58 -7.19 8.48
CA PHE A 69 7.16 -7.44 8.67
C PHE A 69 6.37 -7.07 7.43
N GLN A 70 5.77 -8.08 6.80
CA GLN A 70 4.76 -7.86 5.76
C GLN A 70 3.44 -7.48 6.42
N THR A 71 2.97 -6.27 6.15
CA THR A 71 1.85 -5.62 6.85
C THR A 71 0.74 -5.29 5.86
N GLY A 72 -0.39 -5.97 5.98
CA GLY A 72 -1.60 -5.61 5.25
C GLY A 72 -2.32 -4.44 5.92
N ILE A 73 -2.69 -3.43 5.12
CA ILE A 73 -3.42 -2.25 5.57
C ILE A 73 -4.71 -2.06 4.77
N HIS A 74 -5.74 -1.50 5.42
CA HIS A 74 -6.98 -1.07 4.79
C HIS A 74 -7.12 0.44 4.86
N PHE A 75 -7.36 1.08 3.72
CA PHE A 75 -7.52 2.52 3.62
C PHE A 75 -8.80 3.01 4.31
N GLN A 76 -8.78 4.23 4.85
CA GLN A 76 -9.85 4.83 5.64
C GLN A 76 -10.24 6.19 5.07
N GLY A 77 -11.54 6.49 5.06
CA GLY A 77 -12.05 7.86 4.89
C GLY A 77 -11.70 8.52 3.54
N LEU A 78 -11.50 7.74 2.48
CA LEU A 78 -11.23 8.28 1.14
C LEU A 78 -12.41 9.12 0.63
N SER A 79 -12.14 10.38 0.28
CA SER A 79 -13.07 11.18 -0.51
C SER A 79 -13.19 10.59 -1.92
N ALA A 80 -14.26 10.93 -2.66
CA ALA A 80 -14.43 10.48 -4.04
C ALA A 80 -13.26 10.92 -4.94
N GLU A 81 -12.75 12.13 -4.72
CA GLU A 81 -11.57 12.66 -5.42
C GLU A 81 -10.31 11.85 -5.09
N ALA A 82 -10.05 11.59 -3.80
CA ALA A 82 -8.91 10.81 -3.37
C ALA A 82 -8.98 9.35 -3.87
N ALA A 83 -10.19 8.77 -3.93
CA ALA A 83 -10.41 7.44 -4.49
C ALA A 83 -10.10 7.39 -6.00
N GLY A 84 -10.48 8.43 -6.75
CA GLY A 84 -10.11 8.57 -8.17
C GLY A 84 -8.59 8.64 -8.36
N LEU A 85 -7.90 9.49 -7.59
CA LEU A 85 -6.45 9.59 -7.64
C LEU A 85 -5.75 8.28 -7.26
N LEU A 86 -6.25 7.58 -6.24
CA LEU A 86 -5.72 6.28 -5.85
C LEU A 86 -5.88 5.26 -6.99
N HIS A 87 -7.05 5.23 -7.62
CA HIS A 87 -7.32 4.34 -8.75
C HIS A 87 -6.36 4.59 -9.91
N ASP A 88 -6.13 5.86 -10.27
CA ASP A 88 -5.16 6.23 -11.32
C ASP A 88 -3.73 5.80 -10.94
N MET A 89 -3.34 5.97 -9.67
CA MET A 89 -2.04 5.51 -9.18
C MET A 89 -1.91 3.99 -9.24
N VAL A 90 -2.97 3.24 -8.92
CA VAL A 90 -2.99 1.77 -9.00
C VAL A 90 -2.88 1.30 -10.45
N ASP A 91 -3.59 1.94 -11.39
CA ASP A 91 -3.47 1.64 -12.83
C ASP A 91 -2.06 1.93 -13.36
N ASP A 92 -1.48 3.07 -12.99
CA ASP A 92 -0.10 3.44 -13.30
C ASP A 92 0.90 2.39 -12.75
N TYR A 93 0.68 1.92 -11.52
CA TYR A 93 1.50 0.88 -10.90
C TYR A 93 1.37 -0.47 -11.63
N GLY A 94 0.16 -0.82 -12.08
CA GLY A 94 -0.09 -1.96 -12.97
C GLY A 94 0.72 -1.91 -14.27
N ARG A 95 1.01 -0.70 -14.76
CA ARG A 95 1.81 -0.44 -15.97
C ARG A 95 3.31 -0.29 -15.68
N GLY A 96 3.75 -0.51 -14.44
CA GLY A 96 5.15 -0.48 -14.03
C GLY A 96 5.68 0.89 -13.58
N ILE A 97 4.81 1.87 -13.34
CA ILE A 97 5.22 3.15 -12.75
C ILE A 97 5.35 2.97 -11.23
N PRO A 98 6.53 3.20 -10.63
CA PRO A 98 6.70 2.98 -9.20
C PRO A 98 5.89 4.00 -8.38
N ILE A 99 5.25 3.50 -7.32
CA ILE A 99 4.69 4.32 -6.24
C ILE A 99 5.72 4.38 -5.11
N SER A 100 6.15 5.59 -4.78
CA SER A 100 6.92 5.86 -3.57
C SER A 100 5.98 6.04 -2.38
N MET A 101 6.41 5.57 -1.21
CA MET A 101 5.62 5.61 0.01
C MET A 101 6.47 6.06 1.20
N ASP A 102 5.90 6.98 1.98
CA ASP A 102 6.44 7.41 3.26
C ASP A 102 5.38 7.27 4.36
N LEU A 103 5.80 6.80 5.54
CA LEU A 103 4.97 6.86 6.74
C LEU A 103 5.04 8.27 7.34
N VAL A 104 3.89 8.93 7.45
CA VAL A 104 3.77 10.25 8.06
C VAL A 104 3.58 10.05 9.56
N LYS A 105 4.41 10.74 10.36
CA LYS A 105 4.31 10.73 11.84
C LYS A 105 3.14 11.57 12.33
#